data_AF-A0A554VV67-F1
#
_entry.id   AF-A0A554VV67-F1
#
_cell.length_a   1.000
_cell.length_b   1.000
_cell.length_c   1.000
_cell.angle_alpha   90.00
_cell.angle_beta   90.00
_cell.angle_gamma   90.00
#
_symmetry.space_group_name_H-M   'P 1'
#
loop_
_entity.id
_entity.type
_entity.pdbx_description
1 polymer ?
#
loop_
_entity_poly.entity_id
_entity_poly.type
_entity_poly.pdbx_seq_one_letter_code
_entity_poly.pdbx_strand_id
1 'polypeptide(L)'
;MSKKRTVYFMEVFQETADGVAVALAPGFWDLLASHLRGAPEEERSAFYRGNLLLGEARSDVKTLLDYIYLGRSRPEIDWPDVQDELGSVGALSEVPNIYGLLEPVYIAGIDGSNFAAFLRSSGGPTWSGIEAWINEVTAVGVKGPFYKLRPLVKKDGFERLRDSFGVSKVHIKVEPHALGAGSSSGAIGQAMEAVEEVSGDLSMELILSFGHATPDTLAAEELKDQLVEFMRNATFKKSSATLIVDQDGETKREQVDFLNDKITSREVIDAPEGEEPSLNSALIALGSAIQKYRQGKL
;
A
#
# COMPACT_ATOMS: atom_id res chain seq x y z
N MET A 1 -8.82 -23.66 12.95
CA MET A 1 -9.24 -22.23 13.07
C MET A 1 -9.23 -21.57 11.69
N SER A 2 -10.17 -20.67 11.35
CA SER A 2 -10.15 -19.95 10.07
C SER A 2 -9.00 -18.92 10.02
N LYS A 3 -8.28 -18.85 8.89
CA LYS A 3 -7.16 -17.92 8.70
C LYS A 3 -7.70 -16.55 8.28
N LYS A 4 -7.29 -15.50 8.99
CA LYS A 4 -7.57 -14.11 8.58
C LYS A 4 -6.46 -13.62 7.65
N ARG A 5 -6.84 -13.00 6.54
CA ARG A 5 -5.91 -12.28 5.66
C ARG A 5 -6.31 -10.82 5.55
N THR A 6 -5.33 -9.97 5.33
CA THR A 6 -5.55 -8.54 5.12
C THR A 6 -5.63 -8.26 3.62
N VAL A 7 -6.72 -7.64 3.20
CA VAL A 7 -6.87 -7.00 1.90
C VAL A 7 -6.41 -5.56 2.03
N TYR A 8 -5.49 -5.14 1.16
CA TYR A 8 -4.94 -3.79 1.12
C TYR A 8 -5.57 -3.01 -0.03
N PHE A 9 -5.95 -1.76 0.19
CA PHE A 9 -6.36 -0.85 -0.88
C PHE A 9 -5.20 0.06 -1.22
N MET A 10 -4.81 0.08 -2.49
CA MET A 10 -3.70 0.90 -2.97
C MET A 10 -4.15 1.70 -4.18
N GLU A 11 -3.59 2.90 -4.32
CA GLU A 11 -3.65 3.71 -5.53
C GLU A 11 -2.36 3.53 -6.32
N VAL A 12 -2.50 3.36 -7.64
CA VAL A 12 -1.38 3.51 -8.57
C VAL A 12 -1.29 4.95 -9.06
N PHE A 13 -0.08 5.48 -9.05
CA PHE A 13 0.24 6.82 -9.54
C PHE A 13 1.58 6.78 -10.28
N GLN A 14 1.91 7.86 -10.99
CA GLN A 14 3.22 8.02 -11.61
C GLN A 14 4.10 8.91 -10.74
N GLU A 15 5.37 8.55 -10.58
CA GLU A 15 6.37 9.35 -9.89
C GLU A 15 7.44 9.78 -10.90
N THR A 16 7.63 11.08 -11.06
CA THR A 16 8.69 11.63 -11.92
C THR A 16 10.07 11.35 -11.33
N ALA A 17 11.13 11.53 -12.12
CA ALA A 17 12.51 11.37 -11.65
C ALA A 17 12.85 12.26 -10.43
N ASP A 18 12.16 13.40 -10.30
CA ASP A 18 12.34 14.35 -9.20
C ASP A 18 11.45 14.02 -7.98
N GLY A 19 10.81 12.85 -7.94
CA GLY A 19 9.97 12.40 -6.83
C GLY A 19 8.56 13.01 -6.80
N VAL A 20 8.18 13.78 -7.84
CA VAL A 20 6.84 14.39 -7.90
C VAL A 20 5.80 13.36 -8.33
N ALA A 21 4.75 13.21 -7.52
CA ALA A 21 3.60 12.38 -7.83
C ALA A 21 2.67 13.02 -8.88
N VAL A 22 2.33 12.26 -9.90
CA VAL A 22 1.45 12.61 -11.01
C VAL A 22 0.25 11.66 -10.99
N ALA A 23 -0.94 12.25 -10.92
CA ALA A 23 -2.18 11.49 -10.97
C ALA A 23 -2.40 10.90 -12.37
N LEU A 24 -2.87 9.65 -12.41
CA LEU A 24 -3.25 8.98 -13.66
C LEU A 24 -4.69 9.31 -14.04
N ALA A 25 -5.01 9.22 -15.33
CA ALA A 25 -6.40 9.12 -15.75
C ALA A 25 -7.03 7.86 -15.14
N PRO A 26 -8.32 7.88 -14.72
CA PRO A 26 -8.98 6.69 -14.17
C PRO A 26 -9.00 5.51 -15.16
N GLY A 27 -9.03 4.28 -14.63
CA GLY A 27 -9.12 3.06 -15.44
C GLY A 27 -7.78 2.40 -15.74
N PHE A 28 -6.70 2.77 -15.03
CA PHE A 28 -5.39 2.14 -15.18
C PHE A 28 -5.47 0.60 -15.09
N TRP A 29 -6.15 0.06 -14.08
CA TRP A 29 -6.20 -1.38 -13.83
C TRP A 29 -6.95 -2.13 -14.94
N ASP A 30 -7.99 -1.54 -15.53
CA ASP A 30 -8.74 -2.12 -16.63
C ASP A 30 -7.91 -2.16 -17.91
N LEU A 31 -7.14 -1.09 -18.17
CA LEU A 31 -6.21 -1.02 -19.29
C LEU A 31 -5.08 -2.05 -19.13
N LEU A 32 -4.50 -2.15 -17.94
CA LEU A 32 -3.47 -3.14 -17.65
C LEU A 32 -4.01 -4.56 -17.82
N ALA A 33 -5.19 -4.87 -17.26
CA ALA A 33 -5.80 -6.17 -17.43
C ALA A 33 -6.09 -6.49 -18.91
N SER A 34 -6.56 -5.51 -19.67
CA SER A 34 -6.81 -5.67 -21.11
C SER A 34 -5.54 -5.94 -21.91
N HIS A 35 -4.44 -5.24 -21.58
CA HIS A 35 -3.13 -5.50 -22.17
C HIS A 35 -2.66 -6.94 -21.88
N LEU A 36 -2.76 -7.38 -20.62
CA LEU A 36 -2.30 -8.72 -20.21
C LEU A 36 -3.08 -9.87 -20.84
N ARG A 37 -4.38 -9.70 -21.17
CA ARG A 37 -5.19 -10.77 -21.79
C ARG A 37 -4.71 -11.16 -23.19
N GLY A 38 -4.03 -10.25 -23.90
CA GLY A 38 -3.52 -10.47 -25.25
C GLY A 38 -2.01 -10.69 -25.33
N ALA A 39 -1.29 -10.55 -24.22
CA ALA A 39 0.17 -10.54 -24.19
C ALA A 39 0.75 -11.96 -24.05
N PRO A 40 1.84 -12.29 -24.77
CA PRO A 40 2.60 -13.52 -24.55
C PRO A 40 3.28 -13.50 -23.18
N GLU A 41 3.78 -14.66 -22.73
CA GLU A 41 4.38 -14.82 -21.39
C GLU A 41 5.51 -13.83 -21.12
N GLU A 42 6.36 -13.59 -22.11
CA GLU A 42 7.51 -12.73 -22.01
C GLU A 42 7.12 -11.27 -21.74
N GLU A 43 6.01 -10.82 -22.31
CA GLU A 43 5.49 -9.44 -22.16
C GLU A 43 4.70 -9.23 -20.86
N ARG A 44 4.27 -10.32 -20.21
CA ARG A 44 3.60 -10.29 -18.90
C ARG A 44 4.52 -10.72 -17.74
N SER A 45 5.82 -10.86 -18.01
CA SER A 45 6.84 -11.30 -17.04
C SER A 45 7.83 -10.18 -16.71
N ALA A 46 8.39 -10.24 -15.49
CA ALA A 46 9.48 -9.35 -15.08
C ALA A 46 10.45 -10.06 -14.14
N PHE A 47 11.74 -9.72 -14.19
CA PHE A 47 12.71 -10.14 -13.19
C PHE A 47 12.91 -9.04 -12.16
N TYR A 48 12.73 -9.38 -10.88
CA TYR A 48 12.96 -8.47 -9.78
C TYR A 48 13.77 -9.13 -8.67
N ARG A 49 14.97 -8.60 -8.41
CA ARG A 49 15.92 -9.11 -7.41
C ARG A 49 16.12 -10.63 -7.51
N GLY A 50 16.32 -11.12 -8.73
CA GLY A 50 16.57 -12.54 -9.01
C GLY A 50 15.33 -13.44 -8.97
N ASN A 51 14.13 -12.91 -8.72
CA ASN A 51 12.88 -13.67 -8.79
C ASN A 51 12.14 -13.34 -10.09
N LEU A 52 11.61 -14.37 -10.76
CA LEU A 52 10.65 -14.20 -11.85
C LEU A 52 9.28 -13.83 -11.28
N LEU A 53 8.67 -12.79 -11.83
CA LEU A 53 7.31 -12.36 -11.57
C LEU A 53 6.48 -12.59 -12.84
N LEU A 54 5.38 -13.33 -12.72
CA LEU A 54 4.52 -13.71 -13.84
C LEU A 54 3.10 -13.19 -13.63
N GLY A 55 2.64 -12.30 -14.51
CA GLY A 55 1.32 -11.68 -14.46
C GLY A 55 0.32 -12.30 -15.43
N GLU A 56 -0.95 -12.34 -15.04
CA GLU A 56 -2.08 -12.73 -15.88
C GLU A 56 -3.34 -11.97 -15.49
N ALA A 57 -4.11 -11.51 -16.48
CA ALA A 57 -5.48 -11.09 -16.25
C ALA A 57 -6.41 -12.29 -16.34
N ARG A 58 -7.25 -12.47 -15.33
CA ARG A 58 -8.18 -13.59 -15.18
C ARG A 58 -9.57 -13.07 -14.81
N SER A 59 -10.56 -13.91 -15.06
CA SER A 59 -11.95 -13.67 -14.69
C SER A 59 -12.47 -14.93 -14.01
N ASP A 60 -13.09 -14.79 -12.84
CA ASP A 60 -13.70 -15.92 -12.15
C ASP A 60 -15.22 -15.93 -12.32
N VAL A 61 -15.73 -17.04 -12.86
CA VAL A 61 -17.16 -17.17 -13.20
C VAL A 61 -18.05 -17.21 -11.95
N LYS A 62 -17.54 -17.67 -10.81
CA LYS A 62 -18.33 -17.83 -9.58
C LYS A 62 -18.51 -16.50 -8.84
N THR A 63 -17.44 -15.72 -8.76
CA THR A 63 -17.42 -14.42 -8.08
C THR A 63 -17.73 -13.25 -9.02
N LEU A 64 -17.73 -13.50 -10.34
CA LEU A 64 -17.84 -12.47 -11.40
C LEU A 64 -16.80 -11.36 -11.23
N LEU A 65 -15.65 -11.70 -10.63
CA LEU A 65 -14.57 -10.76 -10.37
C LEU A 65 -13.51 -10.89 -11.46
N ASP A 66 -13.22 -9.76 -12.12
CA ASP A 66 -12.04 -9.59 -12.94
C ASP A 66 -10.86 -9.23 -12.04
N TYR A 67 -9.73 -9.92 -12.22
CA TYR A 67 -8.55 -9.71 -11.39
C TYR A 67 -7.26 -10.00 -12.16
N ILE A 68 -6.18 -9.40 -11.69
CA ILE A 68 -4.83 -9.73 -12.10
C ILE A 68 -4.25 -10.71 -11.07
N TYR A 69 -3.80 -11.85 -11.54
CA TYR A 69 -2.94 -12.76 -10.83
C TYR A 69 -1.48 -12.36 -11.09
N LEU A 70 -0.69 -12.20 -10.04
CA LEU A 70 0.76 -12.04 -10.17
C LEU A 70 1.46 -13.03 -9.25
N GLY A 71 2.17 -13.98 -9.85
CA GLY A 71 2.93 -15.01 -9.15
C GLY A 71 4.39 -14.63 -9.02
N ARG A 72 4.98 -14.81 -7.83
CA ARG A 72 6.43 -14.84 -7.66
C ARG A 72 6.91 -16.28 -7.74
N SER A 73 7.83 -16.57 -8.64
CA SER A 73 8.48 -17.88 -8.70
C SER A 73 9.36 -18.11 -7.48
N ARG A 74 9.17 -19.25 -6.83
CA ARG A 74 10.01 -19.72 -5.73
C ARG A 74 11.20 -20.50 -6.29
N PRO A 75 12.45 -20.20 -5.86
CA PRO A 75 13.63 -20.96 -6.29
C PRO A 75 13.48 -22.45 -5.98
N GLU A 76 13.89 -23.33 -6.91
CA GLU A 76 13.77 -24.80 -6.76
C GLU A 76 14.43 -25.32 -5.48
N ILE A 77 15.56 -24.74 -5.08
CA ILE A 77 16.27 -25.10 -3.84
C ILE A 77 15.43 -24.85 -2.57
N ASP A 78 14.44 -23.95 -2.66
CA ASP A 78 13.54 -23.62 -1.56
C ASP A 78 12.23 -24.41 -1.63
N TRP A 79 12.05 -25.31 -2.61
CA TRP A 79 10.81 -26.09 -2.73
C TRP A 79 10.71 -27.08 -1.56
N PRO A 80 9.51 -27.26 -0.99
CA PRO A 80 9.31 -28.24 0.08
C PRO A 80 9.47 -29.67 -0.46
N ASP A 81 9.75 -30.60 0.43
CA ASP A 81 9.55 -32.02 0.14
C ASP A 81 8.05 -32.34 0.12
N VAL A 82 7.68 -33.36 -0.64
CA VAL A 82 6.33 -33.92 -0.68
C VAL A 82 6.34 -35.40 -0.40
N GLN A 83 5.21 -35.87 0.13
CA GLN A 83 4.96 -37.27 0.37
C GLN A 83 4.06 -37.82 -0.75
N ASP A 84 4.46 -38.93 -1.37
CA ASP A 84 3.64 -39.63 -2.36
C ASP A 84 2.53 -40.49 -1.69
N GLU A 85 1.66 -41.09 -2.50
CA GLU A 85 0.56 -41.95 -2.01
C GLU A 85 1.07 -43.22 -1.28
N LEU A 86 2.33 -43.60 -1.48
CA LEU A 86 2.98 -44.75 -0.83
C LEU A 86 3.68 -44.36 0.47
N GLY A 87 3.68 -43.08 0.82
CA GLY A 87 4.30 -42.55 2.03
C GLY A 87 5.78 -42.17 1.87
N SER A 88 6.34 -42.25 0.67
CA SER A 88 7.74 -41.87 0.39
C SER A 88 7.86 -40.36 0.35
N VAL A 89 8.89 -39.82 1.02
CA VAL A 89 9.19 -38.38 1.02
C VAL A 89 10.31 -38.11 0.02
N GLY A 90 10.13 -37.12 -0.84
CA GLY A 90 11.12 -36.67 -1.81
C GLY A 90 10.94 -35.20 -2.17
N ALA A 91 11.90 -34.64 -2.89
CA ALA A 91 11.86 -33.23 -3.28
C ALA A 91 10.71 -32.99 -4.26
N LEU A 92 9.93 -31.92 -4.05
CA LEU A 92 8.85 -31.55 -4.99
C LEU A 92 9.38 -31.27 -6.41
N SER A 93 10.62 -30.83 -6.53
CA SER A 93 11.29 -30.61 -7.82
C SER A 93 11.47 -31.87 -8.65
N GLU A 94 11.40 -33.05 -8.03
CA GLU A 94 11.50 -34.34 -8.71
C GLU A 94 10.14 -34.86 -9.21
N VAL A 95 9.03 -34.19 -8.84
CA VAL A 95 7.69 -34.57 -9.28
C VAL A 95 7.49 -34.18 -10.75
N PRO A 96 7.14 -35.13 -11.64
CA PRO A 96 6.94 -34.84 -13.05
C PRO A 96 5.85 -33.79 -13.30
N ASN A 97 6.07 -32.95 -14.32
CA ASN A 97 5.13 -31.91 -14.78
C ASN A 97 4.88 -30.75 -13.80
N ILE A 98 5.75 -30.57 -12.80
CA ILE A 98 5.78 -29.34 -12.00
C ILE A 98 6.87 -28.44 -12.55
N TYR A 99 6.47 -27.33 -13.16
CA TYR A 99 7.37 -26.37 -13.81
C TYR A 99 7.69 -25.15 -12.94
N GLY A 100 7.00 -24.99 -11.81
CA GLY A 100 7.17 -23.83 -10.95
C GLY A 100 6.22 -23.81 -9.76
N LEU A 101 6.72 -23.33 -8.62
CA LEU A 101 5.89 -22.89 -7.52
C LEU A 101 5.74 -21.37 -7.56
N LEU A 102 4.48 -20.90 -7.63
CA LEU A 102 4.16 -19.49 -7.66
C LEU A 102 3.49 -19.06 -6.36
N GLU A 103 4.07 -18.06 -5.70
CA GLU A 103 3.49 -17.43 -4.52
C GLU A 103 2.67 -16.21 -4.97
N PRO A 104 1.33 -16.20 -4.77
CA PRO A 104 0.48 -15.25 -5.50
C PRO A 104 0.23 -13.93 -4.77
N VAL A 105 -0.06 -12.91 -5.57
CA VAL A 105 -0.93 -11.79 -5.21
C VAL A 105 -2.11 -11.73 -6.18
N TYR A 106 -3.30 -11.47 -5.62
CA TYR A 106 -4.51 -11.19 -6.36
C TYR A 106 -4.80 -9.70 -6.30
N ILE A 107 -4.98 -9.07 -7.46
CA ILE A 107 -5.19 -7.63 -7.60
C ILE A 107 -6.51 -7.43 -8.33
N ALA A 108 -7.49 -6.78 -7.70
CA ALA A 108 -8.75 -6.45 -8.33
C ALA A 108 -8.91 -4.93 -8.40
N GLY A 109 -9.04 -4.41 -9.62
CA GLY A 109 -9.27 -2.99 -9.87
C GLY A 109 -10.62 -2.54 -9.30
N ILE A 110 -10.70 -1.27 -8.90
CA ILE A 110 -11.96 -0.63 -8.54
C ILE A 110 -12.39 0.23 -9.72
N ASP A 111 -13.48 -0.18 -10.37
CA ASP A 111 -14.06 0.45 -11.56
C ASP A 111 -14.10 1.98 -11.48
N GLY A 112 -13.65 2.64 -12.54
CA GLY A 112 -13.67 4.10 -12.64
C GLY A 112 -12.65 4.82 -11.75
N SER A 113 -11.66 4.12 -11.22
CA SER A 113 -10.59 4.70 -10.39
C SER A 113 -9.21 4.14 -10.76
N ASN A 114 -8.17 4.61 -10.07
CA ASN A 114 -6.82 4.04 -10.09
C ASN A 114 -6.53 3.21 -8.84
N PHE A 115 -7.57 2.84 -8.10
CA PHE A 115 -7.46 2.05 -6.90
C PHE A 115 -7.61 0.56 -7.23
N ALA A 116 -6.91 -0.27 -6.48
CA ALA A 116 -7.12 -1.71 -6.50
C ALA A 116 -7.04 -2.29 -5.09
N ALA A 117 -7.77 -3.38 -4.90
CA ALA A 117 -7.67 -4.23 -3.74
C ALA A 117 -6.62 -5.33 -3.99
N PHE A 118 -5.76 -5.57 -3.00
CA PHE A 118 -4.66 -6.51 -3.08
C PHE A 118 -4.77 -7.54 -1.97
N LEU A 119 -4.74 -8.81 -2.34
CA LEU A 119 -4.66 -9.94 -1.41
C LEU A 119 -3.41 -10.75 -1.71
N ARG A 120 -2.43 -10.70 -0.81
CA ARG A 120 -1.11 -11.31 -0.97
C ARG A 120 -0.98 -12.58 -0.13
N SER A 121 -0.35 -13.60 -0.67
CA SER A 121 0.21 -14.68 0.15
C SER A 121 1.43 -14.17 0.94
N SER A 122 1.83 -14.89 1.99
CA SER A 122 2.97 -14.47 2.82
C SER A 122 4.29 -14.39 2.03
N GLY A 123 4.47 -15.27 1.03
CA GLY A 123 5.63 -15.27 0.14
C GLY A 123 5.42 -14.50 -1.17
N GLY A 124 4.21 -14.00 -1.44
CA GLY A 124 3.91 -13.34 -2.70
C GLY A 124 4.71 -12.05 -2.95
N PRO A 125 4.70 -11.52 -4.19
CA PRO A 125 5.49 -10.36 -4.61
C PRO A 125 5.44 -9.21 -3.60
N THR A 126 6.58 -8.58 -3.30
CA THR A 126 6.63 -7.37 -2.46
C THR A 126 5.99 -6.19 -3.19
N TRP A 127 5.60 -5.13 -2.48
CA TRP A 127 5.08 -3.91 -3.13
C TRP A 127 6.02 -3.35 -4.19
N SER A 128 7.32 -3.27 -3.88
CA SER A 128 8.34 -2.88 -4.84
C SER A 128 8.51 -3.84 -6.01
N GLY A 129 8.26 -5.14 -5.81
CA GLY A 129 8.23 -6.12 -6.90
C GLY A 129 7.00 -5.97 -7.79
N ILE A 130 5.84 -5.66 -7.20
CA ILE A 130 4.62 -5.34 -7.95
C ILE A 130 4.83 -4.06 -8.78
N GLU A 131 5.40 -3.00 -8.19
CA GLU A 131 5.76 -1.78 -8.90
C GLU A 131 6.74 -2.06 -10.05
N ALA A 132 7.82 -2.82 -9.79
CA ALA A 132 8.78 -3.17 -10.82
C ALA A 132 8.12 -3.95 -11.97
N TRP A 133 7.28 -4.94 -11.65
CA TRP A 133 6.52 -5.69 -12.64
C TRP A 133 5.59 -4.77 -13.45
N ILE A 134 4.83 -3.87 -12.80
CA ILE A 134 3.97 -2.90 -13.49
C ILE A 134 4.81 -2.07 -14.47
N ASN A 135 5.94 -1.52 -14.04
CA ASN A 135 6.79 -0.68 -14.90
C ASN A 135 7.35 -1.45 -16.09
N GLU A 136 7.73 -2.71 -15.90
CA GLU A 136 8.24 -3.57 -16.97
C GLU A 136 7.15 -3.86 -18.01
N VAL A 137 5.98 -4.35 -17.58
CA VAL A 137 4.90 -4.74 -18.51
C VAL A 137 4.19 -3.55 -19.15
N THR A 138 4.32 -2.35 -18.58
CA THR A 138 3.83 -1.11 -19.20
C THR A 138 4.90 -0.40 -20.04
N ALA A 139 6.08 -1.02 -20.20
CA ALA A 139 7.21 -0.51 -20.98
C ALA A 139 7.65 0.92 -20.58
N VAL A 140 7.59 1.25 -19.29
CA VAL A 140 8.13 2.53 -18.79
C VAL A 140 9.66 2.46 -18.86
N GLY A 141 10.24 3.27 -19.75
CA GLY A 141 11.69 3.31 -19.93
C GLY A 141 12.47 3.78 -18.69
N VAL A 142 13.79 3.58 -18.71
CA VAL A 142 14.75 3.82 -17.60
C VAL A 142 14.75 5.26 -17.04
N LYS A 143 14.15 6.22 -17.75
CA LYS A 143 14.13 7.65 -17.37
C LYS A 143 12.71 8.24 -17.34
N GLY A 144 11.68 7.41 -17.47
CA GLY A 144 10.28 7.85 -17.49
C GLY A 144 9.72 8.02 -16.07
N PRO A 145 8.52 8.64 -15.96
CA PRO A 145 7.78 8.58 -14.71
C PRO A 145 7.43 7.13 -14.39
N PHE A 146 7.85 6.64 -13.23
CA PHE A 146 7.64 5.26 -12.80
C PHE A 146 6.29 5.10 -12.13
N TYR A 147 5.60 4.00 -12.43
CA TYR A 147 4.43 3.60 -11.66
C TYR A 147 4.81 3.20 -10.25
N LYS A 148 4.12 3.79 -9.27
CA LYS A 148 4.27 3.55 -7.85
C LYS A 148 2.93 3.21 -7.22
N LEU A 149 2.99 2.48 -6.11
CA LEU A 149 1.82 2.13 -5.32
C LEU A 149 1.88 2.87 -3.99
N ARG A 150 0.83 3.63 -3.69
CA ARG A 150 0.63 4.18 -2.34
C ARG A 150 -0.62 3.59 -1.70
N PRO A 151 -0.60 3.30 -0.40
CA PRO A 151 -1.80 2.91 0.31
C PRO A 151 -2.89 3.96 0.16
N LEU A 152 -4.11 3.50 -0.08
CA LEU A 152 -5.27 4.37 0.02
C LEU A 152 -5.49 4.67 1.50
N VAL A 153 -5.34 5.94 1.88
CA VAL A 153 -5.60 6.42 3.23
C VAL A 153 -7.09 6.78 3.32
N LYS A 154 -7.73 6.52 4.46
CA LYS A 154 -9.07 7.06 4.71
C LYS A 154 -9.00 8.58 4.52
N LYS A 155 -9.89 9.12 3.68
CA LYS A 155 -10.04 10.57 3.49
C LYS A 155 -10.22 11.33 4.81
N ASP A 156 -10.67 10.61 5.83
CA ASP A 156 -10.92 11.10 7.17
C ASP A 156 -9.72 11.77 7.85
N GLY A 157 -8.48 11.31 7.69
CA GLY A 157 -7.36 11.88 8.46
C GLY A 157 -7.03 13.33 8.09
N PHE A 158 -6.88 13.61 6.78
CA PHE A 158 -6.60 14.97 6.28
C PHE A 158 -7.84 15.86 6.28
N GLU A 159 -9.03 15.31 5.99
CA GLU A 159 -10.27 16.06 6.09
C GLU A 159 -10.56 16.43 7.56
N ARG A 160 -10.38 15.51 8.52
CA ARG A 160 -10.48 15.83 9.96
C ARG A 160 -9.41 16.79 10.42
N LEU A 161 -8.17 16.68 9.92
CA LEU A 161 -7.15 17.70 10.22
C LEU A 161 -7.59 19.08 9.72
N ARG A 162 -8.10 19.18 8.49
CA ARG A 162 -8.60 20.43 7.92
C ARG A 162 -9.81 20.97 8.68
N ASP A 163 -10.73 20.09 9.06
CA ASP A 163 -12.01 20.44 9.68
C ASP A 163 -11.90 20.56 11.22
N SER A 164 -10.75 20.19 11.81
CA SER A 164 -10.44 20.40 13.21
C SER A 164 -10.20 21.87 13.56
N PHE A 165 -10.49 22.21 14.81
CA PHE A 165 -10.18 23.52 15.38
C PHE A 165 -8.67 23.77 15.47
N GLY A 166 -7.90 22.73 15.78
CA GLY A 166 -6.45 22.83 15.88
C GLY A 166 -5.79 21.52 16.29
N VAL A 167 -4.48 21.55 16.50
CA VAL A 167 -3.69 20.36 16.87
C VAL A 167 -3.08 20.54 18.26
N SER A 168 -3.23 19.52 19.12
CA SER A 168 -2.68 19.49 20.48
C SER A 168 -1.36 18.72 20.60
N LYS A 169 -1.11 17.81 19.66
CA LYS A 169 0.11 17.02 19.58
C LYS A 169 0.38 16.60 18.14
N VAL A 170 1.65 16.63 17.73
CA VAL A 170 2.16 16.16 16.45
C VAL A 170 3.30 15.18 16.71
N HIS A 171 3.33 14.08 15.96
CA HIS A 171 4.41 13.11 15.95
C HIS A 171 4.76 12.74 14.51
N ILE A 172 5.90 13.22 14.05
CA ILE A 172 6.43 13.03 12.69
C ILE A 172 7.74 12.25 12.78
N LYS A 173 7.95 11.32 11.84
CA LYS A 173 9.24 10.69 11.59
C LYS A 173 9.54 10.68 10.11
N VAL A 174 10.73 11.15 9.73
CA VAL A 174 11.23 11.18 8.35
C VAL A 174 12.50 10.35 8.21
N GLU A 175 12.74 9.87 7.00
CA GLU A 175 13.98 9.18 6.64
C GLU A 175 15.10 10.19 6.32
N PRO A 176 16.37 9.73 6.31
CA PRO A 176 17.46 10.48 5.72
C PRO A 176 17.12 11.01 4.32
N HIS A 177 17.49 12.25 4.00
CA HIS A 177 17.30 12.88 2.68
C HIS A 177 15.83 13.00 2.23
N ALA A 178 14.87 12.95 3.16
CA ALA A 178 13.43 12.92 2.84
C ALA A 178 12.76 14.31 2.75
N LEU A 179 13.50 15.38 3.07
CA LEU A 179 13.01 16.75 2.90
C LEU A 179 13.56 17.30 1.58
N GLY A 180 12.69 17.79 0.71
CA GLY A 180 13.11 18.50 -0.50
C GLY A 180 13.75 19.85 -0.15
N ALA A 181 14.66 20.35 -0.98
CA ALA A 181 15.19 21.70 -0.82
C ALA A 181 14.04 22.74 -0.89
N GLY A 182 13.81 23.50 0.19
CA GLY A 182 12.73 24.48 0.29
C GLY A 182 11.36 23.88 0.59
N SER A 183 11.30 22.81 1.40
CA SER A 183 10.11 21.97 1.54
C SER A 183 9.07 22.48 2.55
N SER A 184 9.35 23.50 3.37
CA SER A 184 8.28 24.15 4.13
C SER A 184 8.66 25.53 4.66
N SER A 185 7.79 26.51 4.49
CA SER A 185 7.96 27.84 5.08
C SER A 185 7.60 27.90 6.57
N GLY A 186 6.90 26.88 7.09
CA GLY A 186 6.46 26.77 8.47
C GLY A 186 7.55 26.33 9.47
N ALA A 187 7.34 26.62 10.76
CA ALA A 187 8.32 26.34 11.81
C ALA A 187 8.66 24.85 11.95
N ILE A 188 7.73 23.94 11.63
CA ILE A 188 7.97 22.49 11.60
C ILE A 188 9.04 22.13 10.56
N GLY A 189 8.91 22.57 9.31
CA GLY A 189 9.90 22.23 8.30
C GLY A 189 11.21 22.98 8.50
N GLN A 190 11.19 24.23 8.95
CA GLN A 190 12.43 24.93 9.31
C GLN A 190 13.21 24.20 10.41
N ALA A 191 12.53 23.67 11.42
CA ALA A 191 13.16 22.89 12.49
C ALA A 191 13.76 21.57 11.97
N MET A 192 13.12 20.95 10.98
CA MET A 192 13.57 19.69 10.39
C MET A 192 14.73 19.92 9.40
N GLU A 193 14.65 20.95 8.56
CA GLU A 193 15.74 21.37 7.65
C GLU A 193 17.01 21.72 8.44
N ALA A 194 16.87 22.46 9.55
CA ALA A 194 18.01 22.81 10.40
C ALA A 194 18.72 21.58 11.01
N VAL A 195 18.01 20.47 11.23
CA VAL A 195 18.61 19.22 11.74
C VAL A 195 19.24 18.41 10.61
N GLU A 196 18.65 18.43 9.41
CA GLU A 196 19.21 17.77 8.24
C GLU A 196 20.54 18.41 7.78
N GLU A 197 20.67 19.74 7.89
CA GLU A 197 21.93 20.45 7.60
C GLU A 197 23.12 19.96 8.46
N VAL A 198 22.84 19.39 9.64
CA VAL A 198 23.87 18.83 10.53
C VAL A 198 24.39 17.49 10.02
N SER A 199 23.52 16.65 9.44
CA SER A 199 23.88 15.38 8.80
C SER A 199 22.67 14.80 8.04
N GLY A 200 22.76 14.72 6.72
CA GLY A 200 21.70 14.18 5.85
C GLY A 200 21.41 12.70 6.04
N ASP A 201 22.29 11.94 6.70
CA ASP A 201 22.14 10.49 6.93
C ASP A 201 21.33 10.13 8.19
N LEU A 202 20.70 11.11 8.85
CA LEU A 202 19.94 10.90 10.08
C LEU A 202 18.45 10.69 9.81
N SER A 203 17.85 9.68 10.44
CA SER A 203 16.39 9.62 10.58
C SER A 203 15.97 10.60 11.68
N MET A 204 15.03 11.48 11.37
CA MET A 204 14.57 12.51 12.30
C MET A 204 13.19 12.19 12.82
N GLU A 205 12.98 12.42 14.12
CA GLU A 205 11.71 12.22 14.81
C GLU A 205 11.36 13.48 15.60
N LEU A 206 10.27 14.15 15.22
CA LEU A 206 9.77 15.36 15.83
C LEU A 206 8.49 15.07 16.60
N ILE A 207 8.46 15.46 17.87
CA ILE A 207 7.28 15.38 18.73
C ILE A 207 7.02 16.76 19.30
N LEU A 208 5.93 17.40 18.86
CA LEU A 208 5.44 18.66 19.41
C LEU A 208 4.17 18.38 20.21
N SER A 209 4.07 18.89 21.44
CA SER A 209 2.95 18.56 22.34
C SER A 209 2.72 19.68 23.34
N PHE A 210 1.47 20.12 23.50
CA PHE A 210 1.09 21.03 24.58
C PHE A 210 0.97 20.32 25.96
N GLY A 211 1.12 18.99 25.99
CA GLY A 211 1.09 18.22 27.24
C GLY A 211 -0.29 18.28 27.90
N HIS A 212 -0.33 18.70 29.17
CA HIS A 212 -1.59 18.92 29.90
C HIS A 212 -2.17 20.33 29.72
N ALA A 213 -1.44 21.25 29.07
CA ALA A 213 -1.95 22.59 28.83
C ALA A 213 -3.07 22.55 27.78
N THR A 214 -4.09 23.39 27.97
CA THR A 214 -5.05 23.70 26.91
C THR A 214 -4.36 24.72 26.00
N PRO A 215 -4.02 24.36 24.75
CA PRO A 215 -3.43 25.33 23.85
C PRO A 215 -4.39 26.48 23.62
N ASP A 216 -3.84 27.69 23.48
CA ASP A 216 -4.58 28.81 22.95
C ASP A 216 -5.05 28.47 21.52
N THR A 217 -6.25 28.89 21.17
CA THR A 217 -6.92 28.63 19.88
C THR A 217 -6.00 28.96 18.71
N LEU A 218 -5.37 30.14 18.76
CA LEU A 218 -4.49 30.62 17.69
C LEU A 218 -3.25 29.73 17.53
N ALA A 219 -2.65 29.29 18.64
CA ALA A 219 -1.46 28.43 18.61
C ALA A 219 -1.80 27.00 18.13
N ALA A 220 -2.97 26.48 18.49
CA ALA A 220 -3.42 25.18 18.02
C ALA A 220 -3.75 25.19 16.52
N GLU A 221 -4.33 26.29 16.02
CA GLU A 221 -4.65 26.50 14.61
C GLU A 221 -3.39 26.74 13.77
N GLU A 222 -2.44 27.54 14.26
CA GLU A 222 -1.18 27.77 13.56
C GLU A 222 -0.37 26.46 13.42
N LEU A 223 -0.35 25.62 14.47
CA LEU A 223 0.29 24.31 14.41
C LEU A 223 -0.41 23.36 13.40
N LYS A 224 -1.74 23.46 13.27
CA LYS A 224 -2.53 22.74 12.26
C LYS A 224 -2.11 23.15 10.85
N ASP A 225 -2.05 24.45 10.58
CA ASP A 225 -1.73 24.97 9.24
C ASP A 225 -0.30 24.62 8.82
N GLN A 226 0.66 24.75 9.74
CA GLN A 226 2.04 24.33 9.52
C GLN A 226 2.16 22.83 9.27
N LEU A 227 1.38 22.01 9.99
CA LEU A 227 1.33 20.57 9.74
C LEU A 227 0.74 20.26 8.37
N VAL A 228 -0.34 20.92 7.96
CA VAL A 228 -0.95 20.72 6.63
C VAL A 228 0.04 21.07 5.52
N GLU A 229 0.74 22.20 5.63
CA GLU A 229 1.77 22.60 4.67
C GLU A 229 2.91 21.58 4.61
N PHE A 230 3.47 21.22 5.76
CA PHE A 230 4.57 20.27 5.86
C PHE A 230 4.18 18.88 5.31
N MET A 231 2.96 18.42 5.59
CA MET A 231 2.43 17.14 5.12
C MET A 231 2.24 17.06 3.59
N ARG A 232 2.17 18.19 2.88
CA ARG A 232 2.06 18.21 1.41
C ARG A 232 3.39 17.97 0.70
N ASN A 233 4.50 18.32 1.36
CA ASN A 233 5.80 18.47 0.71
C ASN A 233 6.85 17.47 1.16
N ALA A 234 6.60 16.70 2.23
CA ALA A 234 7.56 15.76 2.78
C ALA A 234 7.08 14.30 2.73
N THR A 235 8.05 13.39 2.73
CA THR A 235 7.80 11.93 2.77
C THR A 235 8.02 11.40 4.18
N PHE A 236 7.05 10.65 4.72
CA PHE A 236 7.02 10.25 6.13
C PHE A 236 7.12 8.74 6.35
N LYS A 237 7.84 8.33 7.40
CA LYS A 237 7.77 6.97 7.97
C LYS A 237 6.77 6.86 9.12
N LYS A 238 6.56 7.95 9.87
CA LYS A 238 5.50 8.09 10.87
C LYS A 238 4.88 9.47 10.75
N SER A 239 3.55 9.57 10.78
CA SER A 239 2.87 10.86 10.92
C SER A 239 1.55 10.66 11.64
N SER A 240 1.41 11.25 12.82
CA SER A 240 0.19 11.21 13.61
C SER A 240 -0.02 12.52 14.37
N ALA A 241 -1.26 12.89 14.61
CA ALA A 241 -1.60 14.06 15.42
C ALA A 241 -2.75 13.77 16.38
N THR A 242 -2.86 14.59 17.42
CA THR A 242 -4.03 14.67 18.29
C THR A 242 -4.77 15.96 17.98
N LEU A 243 -5.86 15.84 17.22
CA LEU A 243 -6.73 16.92 16.80
C LEU A 243 -7.62 17.41 17.93
N ILE A 244 -7.97 18.69 17.90
CA ILE A 244 -8.96 19.32 18.75
C ILE A 244 -10.20 19.52 17.87
N VAL A 245 -11.29 18.83 18.18
CA VAL A 245 -12.53 18.87 17.41
C VAL A 245 -13.66 19.37 18.30
N ASP A 246 -14.60 20.11 17.70
CA ASP A 246 -15.87 20.44 18.34
C ASP A 246 -16.87 19.33 18.00
N GLN A 247 -17.37 18.65 19.02
CA GLN A 247 -18.41 17.63 18.86
C GLN A 247 -19.55 17.95 19.81
N ASP A 248 -20.69 18.35 19.24
CA ASP A 248 -21.91 18.72 19.98
C ASP A 248 -21.73 19.90 20.95
N GLY A 249 -20.82 20.84 20.66
CA GLY A 249 -20.53 22.00 21.50
C GLY A 249 -19.52 21.73 22.61
N GLU A 250 -18.94 20.53 22.65
CA GLU A 250 -17.85 20.16 23.55
C GLU A 250 -16.55 19.92 22.78
N THR A 251 -15.47 20.55 23.26
CA THR A 251 -14.13 20.34 22.73
C THR A 251 -13.61 18.95 23.12
N LYS A 252 -13.32 18.11 22.13
CA LYS A 252 -12.71 16.78 22.32
C LYS A 252 -11.35 16.67 21.65
N ARG A 253 -10.54 15.76 22.17
CA ARG A 253 -9.25 15.39 21.58
C ARG A 253 -9.36 14.06 20.89
N GLU A 254 -8.93 14.01 19.64
CA GLU A 254 -9.03 12.82 18.81
C GLU A 254 -7.68 12.52 18.17
N GLN A 255 -7.21 11.27 18.23
CA GLN A 255 -5.96 10.88 17.61
C GLN A 255 -6.18 10.42 16.16
N VAL A 256 -5.36 10.93 15.26
CA VAL A 256 -5.29 10.55 13.84
C VAL A 256 -3.89 10.06 13.54
N ASP A 257 -3.79 8.97 12.77
CA ASP A 257 -2.52 8.50 12.23
C ASP A 257 -2.55 8.59 10.71
N PHE A 258 -1.93 9.63 10.19
CA PHE A 258 -1.91 9.98 8.77
C PHE A 258 -1.19 8.93 7.90
N LEU A 259 -0.46 7.97 8.50
CA LEU A 259 0.17 6.86 7.78
C LEU A 259 -0.46 5.49 8.08
N ASN A 260 -1.02 5.28 9.27
CA ASN A 260 -1.62 4.01 9.68
C ASN A 260 -3.14 3.92 9.41
N ASP A 261 -3.81 4.99 9.03
CA ASP A 261 -5.20 4.98 8.54
C ASP A 261 -5.33 4.47 7.09
N LYS A 262 -4.57 3.42 6.77
CA LYS A 262 -4.69 2.71 5.50
C LYS A 262 -6.03 2.01 5.47
N ILE A 263 -6.78 2.21 4.38
CA ILE A 263 -7.95 1.41 4.09
C ILE A 263 -7.45 -0.03 3.88
N THR A 264 -7.73 -0.86 4.86
CA THR A 264 -7.45 -2.29 4.85
C THR A 264 -8.68 -3.01 5.38
N SER A 265 -8.97 -4.19 4.83
CA SER A 265 -10.02 -5.05 5.37
C SER A 265 -9.41 -6.36 5.83
N ARG A 266 -9.67 -6.76 7.08
CA ARG A 266 -9.35 -8.10 7.56
C ARG A 266 -10.48 -9.03 7.19
N GLU A 267 -10.27 -9.83 6.16
CA GLU A 267 -11.23 -10.83 5.71
C GLU A 267 -10.90 -12.19 6.30
N VAL A 268 -11.94 -12.91 6.71
CA VAL A 268 -11.82 -14.31 7.08
C VAL A 268 -11.76 -15.10 5.78
N ILE A 269 -10.70 -15.87 5.60
CA ILE A 269 -10.65 -16.83 4.51
C ILE A 269 -10.86 -18.21 5.11
N ASP A 270 -12.02 -18.80 4.80
CA ASP A 270 -12.35 -20.14 5.23
C ASP A 270 -11.40 -21.12 4.52
N ALA A 271 -10.54 -21.73 5.34
CA ALA A 271 -9.64 -22.81 4.98
C ALA A 271 -9.61 -23.80 6.15
N PRO A 272 -9.68 -25.11 5.88
CA PRO A 272 -9.42 -26.14 6.89
C PRO A 272 -8.06 -25.91 7.57
N GLU A 273 -7.94 -26.39 8.81
CA GLU A 273 -6.69 -26.25 9.55
C GLU A 273 -5.58 -27.07 8.89
N GLY A 274 -4.47 -26.43 8.54
CA GLY A 274 -3.38 -27.04 7.78
C GLY A 274 -3.43 -26.80 6.27
N GLU A 275 -4.54 -26.30 5.73
CA GLU A 275 -4.66 -26.04 4.28
C GLU A 275 -4.35 -24.57 3.91
N GLU A 276 -3.88 -24.39 2.68
CA GLU A 276 -3.89 -23.08 2.04
C GLU A 276 -5.31 -22.73 1.60
N PRO A 277 -5.75 -21.47 1.73
CA PRO A 277 -7.06 -21.10 1.25
C PRO A 277 -7.18 -21.30 -0.25
N SER A 278 -8.28 -21.90 -0.69
CA SER A 278 -8.56 -22.06 -2.11
C SER A 278 -8.57 -20.71 -2.83
N LEU A 279 -8.23 -20.71 -4.13
CA LEU A 279 -8.38 -19.54 -4.99
C LEU A 279 -9.76 -18.90 -4.84
N ASN A 280 -10.82 -19.72 -4.82
CA ASN A 280 -12.19 -19.25 -4.68
C ASN A 280 -12.41 -18.51 -3.35
N SER A 281 -11.87 -19.02 -2.23
CA SER A 281 -11.97 -18.35 -0.94
C SER A 281 -11.23 -17.00 -0.93
N ALA A 282 -10.08 -16.92 -1.61
CA ALA A 282 -9.33 -15.67 -1.78
C ALA A 282 -10.11 -14.63 -2.59
N LEU A 283 -10.75 -15.03 -3.69
CA LEU A 283 -11.56 -14.14 -4.53
C LEU A 283 -12.83 -13.67 -3.83
N ILE A 284 -13.50 -14.55 -3.06
CA ILE A 284 -14.65 -14.16 -2.22
C ILE A 284 -14.24 -13.11 -1.19
N ALA A 285 -13.10 -13.30 -0.51
CA ALA A 285 -12.57 -12.33 0.44
C ALA A 285 -12.27 -10.98 -0.25
N LEU A 286 -11.64 -11.01 -1.42
CA LEU A 286 -11.32 -9.82 -2.19
C LEU A 286 -12.59 -9.05 -2.61
N GLY A 287 -13.60 -9.76 -3.14
CA GLY A 287 -14.89 -9.19 -3.51
C GLY A 287 -15.66 -8.61 -2.32
N SER A 288 -15.68 -9.30 -1.18
CA SER A 288 -16.24 -8.83 0.09
C SER A 288 -15.60 -7.51 0.55
N ALA A 289 -14.27 -7.44 0.52
CA ALA A 289 -13.54 -6.22 0.89
C ALA A 289 -13.90 -5.06 -0.04
N ILE A 290 -13.93 -5.27 -1.36
CA ILE A 290 -14.32 -4.24 -2.34
C ILE A 290 -15.74 -3.76 -2.09
N GLN A 291 -16.67 -4.67 -1.78
CA GLN A 291 -18.04 -4.29 -1.46
C GLN A 291 -18.12 -3.42 -0.20
N LYS A 292 -17.38 -3.76 0.86
CA LYS A 292 -17.28 -2.94 2.08
C LYS A 292 -16.70 -1.56 1.78
N TYR A 293 -15.66 -1.50 0.95
CA TYR A 293 -15.08 -0.24 0.49
C TYR A 293 -16.11 0.63 -0.23
N ARG A 294 -16.81 0.08 -1.22
CA ARG A 294 -17.86 0.79 -1.99
C ARG A 294 -19.01 1.29 -1.12
N GLN A 295 -19.30 0.61 -0.02
CA GLN A 295 -20.34 0.99 0.94
C GLN A 295 -19.86 2.00 2.00
N GLY A 296 -18.60 2.45 1.95
CA GLY A 296 -18.03 3.34 2.98
C GLY A 296 -17.88 2.69 4.35
N LYS A 297 -17.78 1.36 4.41
CA LYS A 297 -17.71 0.59 5.66
C LYS A 297 -16.27 0.23 6.09
N LEU A 298 -15.26 0.77 5.40
CA LEU A 298 -13.84 0.50 5.68
C LEU A 298 -13.13 1.66 6.33
#